data_AF-A0A9E5FDY2-F1
#
_entry.id   AF-A0A9E5FDY2-F1
#
_cell.length_a   1.000
_cell.length_b   1.000
_cell.length_c   1.000
_cell.angle_alpha   90.00
_cell.angle_beta   90.00
_cell.angle_gamma   90.00
#
_symmetry.space_group_name_H-M   'P 1'
#
loop_
_entity.id
_entity.type
_entity.pdbx_description
1 polymer ?
#
loop_
_entity_poly.entity_id
_entity_poly.type
_entity_poly.pdbx_seq_one_letter_code
_entity_poly.pdbx_strand_id
1 'polypeptide(L)'
;MFVKCQPKVVRIQDSSSSRASAGSCTGWIRPVEQVLVVLCWQVCYPALVIAFLLPHLGARLRAAIARTLRSFVKTDFEMKPDSEEGAFSIADQADRVHALMVNIGMTGPFSRIVVFLGHGSTSVNNPHKSAYDCGACGGNEGVANARLLARLANSTNIRIELSKRGIKIPSDTWFLGGMHDTCNESVIIEDLDMVPRWAVGLVKEVQGKLNQSVRFNSIERCRRFHSAPGSPTPDSALRHVQSRSADLGQPRPEVGHANNAMAVFGPRQWTRGVFLDRRSFLISYKPESDKDGAYIERMLAGIMPVISGINLQYYFSRVDNDRLGCGTKLPHNPVGLLGVQEGATGDLRTGLPRQTVEIHHPLRLMVLVASTPEILAKIIEKQPEVGRVVRNGWVRLVCMDYRDGKTSLYQEGQGFVDMTMDQKPVLTKNSPTRSEEWFGGQMNNLDPVLLGTGSCAVLNGTGDKEAFHAV
;
A
#
# COMPACT_ATOMS: atom_id res chain seq x y z
N MET A 1 11.78 6.23 -8.13
CA MET A 1 12.23 7.62 -8.39
C MET A 1 12.41 8.26 -7.02
N PHE A 2 13.61 8.75 -6.71
CA PHE A 2 14.18 9.00 -5.37
C PHE A 2 14.92 7.82 -4.74
N VAL A 3 16.14 8.15 -4.29
CA VAL A 3 17.12 7.33 -3.55
C VAL A 3 18.09 6.48 -4.40
N LYS A 4 19.23 7.09 -4.78
CA LYS A 4 20.54 6.39 -4.82
C LYS A 4 21.13 6.52 -3.42
N CYS A 5 20.75 5.64 -2.49
CA CYS A 5 21.48 5.46 -1.24
C CYS A 5 22.33 4.20 -1.38
N GLN A 6 23.64 4.38 -1.48
CA GLN A 6 24.60 3.30 -1.32
C GLN A 6 24.78 3.07 0.18
N PRO A 7 24.40 1.91 0.74
CA PRO A 7 24.80 1.59 2.11
C PRO A 7 26.32 1.42 2.14
N LYS A 8 27.01 2.29 2.89
CA LYS A 8 28.41 2.04 3.26
C LYS A 8 28.42 0.87 4.24
N VAL A 9 28.75 -0.32 3.73
CA VAL A 9 29.10 -1.47 4.58
C VAL A 9 30.44 -1.14 5.23
N VAL A 10 30.43 -0.81 6.51
CA VAL A 10 31.65 -0.76 7.33
C VAL A 10 32.07 -2.21 7.55
N ARG A 11 33.10 -2.66 6.80
CA ARG A 11 33.81 -3.91 7.12
C ARG A 11 34.47 -3.72 8.49
N ILE A 12 33.97 -4.41 9.49
CA ILE A 12 34.75 -4.68 10.70
C ILE A 12 35.88 -5.62 10.26
N GLN A 13 37.12 -5.13 10.30
CA GLN A 13 38.31 -5.95 10.15
C GLN A 13 38.38 -6.88 11.37
N ASP A 14 38.19 -8.18 11.16
CA ASP A 14 38.55 -9.18 12.15
C ASP A 14 40.08 -9.20 12.29
N SER A 15 40.56 -8.65 13.39
CA SER A 15 41.95 -8.71 13.79
C SER A 15 42.25 -10.04 14.48
N SER A 16 43.29 -10.69 13.96
CA SER A 16 44.20 -11.62 14.64
C SER A 16 43.67 -13.01 15.04
N SER A 17 44.16 -13.97 14.26
CA SER A 17 44.52 -15.31 14.71
C SER A 17 45.41 -15.30 15.95
N SER A 18 44.94 -15.88 17.05
CA SER A 18 45.81 -16.46 18.08
C SER A 18 45.29 -17.84 18.44
N ARG A 19 46.02 -18.88 18.02
CA ARG A 19 45.84 -20.25 18.53
C ARG A 19 46.30 -20.27 19.98
N ALA A 20 45.35 -20.19 20.91
CA ALA A 20 45.59 -20.55 22.30
C ALA A 20 45.43 -22.07 22.43
N SER A 21 46.47 -22.73 22.95
CA SER A 21 46.53 -24.15 23.25
C SER A 21 45.40 -24.57 24.19
N ALA A 22 44.67 -25.61 23.82
CA ALA A 22 43.64 -26.26 24.63
C ALA A 22 44.25 -26.91 25.88
N GLY A 23 44.33 -26.15 26.98
CA GLY A 23 44.46 -26.69 28.33
C GLY A 23 43.08 -27.11 28.85
N SER A 24 42.97 -28.33 29.35
CA SER A 24 41.73 -28.96 29.83
C SER A 24 41.02 -28.15 30.93
N CYS A 25 40.02 -27.35 30.54
CA CYS A 25 39.01 -26.77 31.45
C CYS A 25 37.65 -27.44 31.25
N THR A 26 37.59 -28.77 31.12
CA THR A 26 36.34 -29.50 30.83
C THR A 26 35.45 -29.78 32.04
N GLY A 27 35.92 -29.50 33.27
CA GLY A 27 35.20 -29.83 34.51
C GLY A 27 34.12 -28.82 34.96
N TRP A 28 34.30 -27.52 34.68
CA TRP A 28 33.39 -26.44 35.13
C TRP A 28 32.52 -25.86 34.01
N ILE A 29 32.93 -26.05 32.75
CA ILE A 29 32.19 -25.53 31.58
C ILE A 29 30.85 -26.26 31.41
N ARG A 30 30.81 -27.59 31.63
CA ARG A 30 29.58 -28.39 31.50
C ARG A 30 28.45 -28.01 32.48
N PRO A 31 28.67 -27.84 33.79
CA PRO A 31 27.61 -27.44 34.71
C PRO A 31 27.14 -26.00 34.49
N VAL A 32 28.03 -25.08 34.12
CA VAL A 32 27.65 -23.70 33.77
C VAL A 32 26.85 -23.66 32.48
N GLU A 33 27.25 -24.41 31.44
CA GLU A 33 26.47 -24.58 30.21
C GLU A 33 25.10 -25.20 30.48
N GLN A 34 25.01 -26.22 31.34
CA GLN A 34 23.73 -26.83 31.70
C GLN A 34 22.81 -25.85 32.45
N VAL A 35 23.34 -25.08 33.40
CA VAL A 35 22.57 -24.06 34.12
C VAL A 35 22.12 -22.95 33.16
N LEU A 36 22.99 -22.49 32.26
CA LEU A 36 22.65 -21.50 31.24
C LEU A 36 21.60 -22.03 30.27
N VAL A 37 21.69 -23.29 29.84
CA VAL A 37 20.68 -23.93 28.99
C VAL A 37 19.33 -24.02 29.70
N VAL A 38 19.30 -24.43 30.97
CA VAL A 38 18.06 -24.51 31.77
C VAL A 38 17.45 -23.12 31.98
N LEU A 39 18.25 -22.13 32.34
CA LEU A 39 17.79 -20.74 32.51
C LEU A 39 17.29 -20.15 31.19
N CYS A 40 18.02 -20.36 30.10
CA CYS A 40 17.57 -19.98 28.76
C CYS A 40 16.26 -20.69 28.39
N TRP A 41 16.09 -21.97 28.74
CA TRP A 41 14.86 -22.71 28.46
C TRP A 41 13.68 -22.18 29.27
N GLN A 42 13.88 -21.85 30.55
CA GLN A 42 12.86 -21.24 31.41
C GLN A 42 12.36 -19.88 30.90
N VAL A 43 13.16 -19.15 30.10
CA VAL A 43 12.76 -17.88 29.49
C VAL A 43 12.23 -18.09 28.06
N CYS A 44 12.96 -18.83 27.24
CA CYS A 44 12.66 -19.02 25.82
C CYS A 44 11.44 -19.92 25.60
N TYR A 45 11.23 -20.97 26.41
CA TYR A 45 10.09 -21.87 26.23
C TYR A 45 8.75 -21.15 26.49
N PRO A 46 8.53 -20.44 27.61
CA PRO A 46 7.30 -19.67 27.79
C PRO A 46 7.13 -18.58 26.72
N ALA A 47 8.21 -17.91 26.32
CA ALA A 47 8.16 -16.90 25.26
C ALA A 47 7.74 -17.50 23.92
N LEU A 48 8.22 -18.70 23.58
CA LEU A 48 7.85 -19.45 22.39
C LEU A 48 6.38 -19.91 22.46
N VAL A 49 5.95 -20.47 23.60
CA VAL A 49 4.56 -20.89 23.83
C VAL A 49 3.61 -19.70 23.68
N ILE A 50 3.94 -18.55 24.27
CA ILE A 50 3.15 -17.32 24.11
C ILE A 50 3.16 -16.86 22.64
N ALA A 51 4.29 -16.91 21.95
CA ALA A 51 4.38 -16.51 20.55
C ALA A 51 3.52 -17.37 19.61
N PHE A 52 3.38 -18.67 19.90
CA PHE A 52 2.58 -19.61 19.11
C PHE A 52 1.09 -19.61 19.50
N LEU A 53 0.77 -19.69 20.79
CA LEU A 53 -0.63 -19.80 21.25
C LEU A 53 -1.35 -18.45 21.34
N LEU A 54 -0.60 -17.37 21.61
CA LEU A 54 -1.14 -16.03 21.82
C LEU A 54 -0.31 -14.99 21.04
N PRO A 55 -0.25 -15.08 19.70
CA PRO A 55 0.68 -14.30 18.86
C PRO A 55 0.53 -12.78 19.05
N HIS A 56 -0.70 -12.28 19.24
CA HIS A 56 -0.96 -10.87 19.54
C HIS A 56 -0.32 -10.43 20.86
N LEU A 57 -0.55 -11.22 21.93
CA LEU A 57 0.01 -10.94 23.25
C LEU A 57 1.53 -11.01 23.18
N GLY A 58 2.08 -12.06 22.57
CA GLY A 58 3.51 -12.22 22.37
C GLY A 58 4.16 -11.04 21.64
N ALA A 59 3.54 -10.56 20.55
CA ALA A 59 4.00 -9.36 19.84
C ALA A 59 3.96 -8.10 20.73
N ARG A 60 2.90 -7.90 21.50
CA ARG A 60 2.78 -6.76 22.42
C ARG A 60 3.82 -6.80 23.54
N LEU A 61 4.08 -7.96 24.15
CA LEU A 61 5.13 -8.11 25.16
C LEU A 61 6.49 -7.82 24.55
N ARG A 62 6.82 -8.39 23.39
CA ARG A 62 8.09 -8.11 22.69
C ARG A 62 8.25 -6.62 22.39
N ALA A 63 7.21 -5.95 21.90
CA ALA A 63 7.25 -4.52 21.62
C ALA A 63 7.35 -3.66 22.89
N ALA A 64 6.77 -4.08 24.01
CA ALA A 64 6.92 -3.41 25.29
C ALA A 64 8.35 -3.55 25.82
N ILE A 65 8.88 -4.78 25.86
CA ILE A 65 10.25 -5.09 26.28
C ILE A 65 11.26 -4.34 25.41
N ALA A 66 11.08 -4.35 24.08
CA ALA A 66 11.94 -3.63 23.16
C ALA A 66 11.95 -2.11 23.41
N ARG A 67 10.80 -1.50 23.71
CA ARG A 67 10.71 -0.07 24.08
C ARG A 67 11.43 0.26 25.39
N THR A 68 11.45 -0.67 26.34
CA THR A 68 12.11 -0.45 27.64
C THR A 68 13.61 -0.71 27.56
N LEU A 69 14.04 -1.74 26.84
CA LEU A 69 15.43 -2.20 26.81
C LEU A 69 16.28 -1.58 25.70
N ARG A 70 15.67 -1.16 24.57
CA ARG A 70 16.39 -0.50 23.49
C ARG A 70 16.11 0.99 23.57
N SER A 71 17.18 1.79 23.69
CA SER A 71 17.11 3.18 23.22
C SER A 71 16.84 3.09 21.72
N PHE A 72 15.62 3.41 21.29
CA PHE A 72 15.33 3.52 19.87
C PHE A 72 16.19 4.64 19.30
N VAL A 73 17.30 4.29 18.64
CA VAL A 73 18.00 5.22 17.77
C VAL A 73 17.05 5.45 16.60
N LYS A 74 16.33 6.58 16.61
CA LYS A 74 15.47 6.98 15.49
C LYS A 74 16.41 7.29 14.33
N THR A 75 16.50 6.37 13.37
CA THR A 75 17.23 6.63 12.12
C THR A 75 16.47 7.72 11.37
N ASP A 76 17.08 8.89 11.29
CA ASP A 76 16.57 9.97 10.46
C ASP A 76 17.39 10.07 9.17
N PHE A 77 16.78 10.65 8.14
CA PHE A 77 17.50 11.01 6.92
C PHE A 77 17.92 12.47 7.02
N GLU A 78 19.20 12.72 6.75
CA GLU A 78 19.74 14.06 6.64
C GLU A 78 19.56 14.55 5.20
N MET A 79 18.92 15.72 5.05
CA MET A 79 18.91 16.40 3.76
C MET A 79 20.24 17.14 3.64
N LYS A 80 21.09 16.70 2.72
CA LYS A 80 22.36 17.36 2.45
C LYS A 80 22.14 18.85 2.12
N PRO A 81 23.01 19.75 2.59
CA PRO A 81 23.00 21.14 2.17
C PRO A 81 23.15 21.26 0.65
N ASP A 82 22.47 22.24 0.04
CA ASP A 82 22.54 22.53 -1.41
C ASP A 82 23.98 22.75 -1.92
N SER A 83 24.92 23.12 -1.04
CA SER A 83 26.33 23.34 -1.35
C SER A 83 27.16 22.05 -1.50
N GLU A 84 26.61 20.88 -1.14
CA GLU A 84 27.33 19.61 -1.20
C GLU A 84 27.14 18.87 -2.54
N GLU A 85 28.21 18.23 -3.01
CA GLU A 85 28.19 17.43 -4.23
C GLU A 85 27.18 16.27 -4.12
N GLY A 86 26.26 16.22 -5.10
CA GLY A 86 25.18 15.22 -5.18
C GLY A 86 23.90 15.56 -4.41
N ALA A 87 23.80 16.73 -3.77
CA ALA A 87 22.52 17.23 -3.24
C ALA A 87 21.60 17.74 -4.35
N PHE A 88 20.29 17.57 -4.19
CA PHE A 88 19.31 18.24 -5.06
C PHE A 88 19.22 19.70 -4.66
N SER A 89 19.24 20.62 -5.63
CA SER A 89 19.01 22.04 -5.35
C SER A 89 17.58 22.26 -4.83
N ILE A 90 17.32 23.38 -4.13
CA ILE A 90 15.95 23.79 -3.79
C ILE A 90 15.01 23.78 -5.01
N ALA A 91 15.49 24.20 -6.18
CA ALA A 91 14.72 24.19 -7.41
C ALA A 91 14.35 22.76 -7.84
N ASP A 92 15.31 21.83 -7.83
CA ASP A 92 15.06 20.42 -8.15
C ASP A 92 14.05 19.79 -7.17
N GLN A 93 14.22 20.06 -5.87
CA GLN A 93 13.33 19.58 -4.83
C GLN A 93 11.90 20.11 -5.04
N ALA A 94 11.77 21.40 -5.35
CA ALA A 94 10.49 22.04 -5.65
C ALA A 94 9.83 21.47 -6.91
N ASP A 95 10.60 21.23 -7.99
CA ASP A 95 10.09 20.65 -9.24
C ASP A 95 9.51 19.25 -9.00
N ARG A 96 10.12 18.47 -8.11
CA ARG A 96 9.64 17.12 -7.80
C ARG A 96 8.38 17.13 -6.95
N VAL A 97 8.28 18.02 -5.96
CA VAL A 97 7.05 18.20 -5.17
C VAL A 97 5.92 18.74 -6.07
N HIS A 98 6.23 19.71 -6.93
CA HIS A 98 5.30 20.27 -7.91
C HIS A 98 4.78 19.18 -8.85
N ALA A 99 5.67 18.41 -9.47
CA ALA A 99 5.30 17.33 -10.38
C ALA A 99 4.40 16.30 -9.70
N LEU A 100 4.69 15.90 -8.46
CA LEU A 100 3.82 15.01 -7.70
C LEU A 100 2.43 15.63 -7.47
N MET A 101 2.38 16.85 -6.96
CA MET A 101 1.13 17.55 -6.62
C MET A 101 0.23 17.76 -7.84
N VAL A 102 0.83 18.21 -8.96
CA VAL A 102 0.12 18.38 -10.23
C VAL A 102 -0.39 17.05 -10.74
N ASN A 103 0.47 16.02 -10.75
CA ASN A 103 0.06 14.70 -11.22
C ASN A 103 -1.17 14.24 -10.43
N ILE A 104 -1.15 14.22 -9.09
CA ILE A 104 -2.31 13.71 -8.31
C ILE A 104 -3.49 14.70 -8.18
N GLY A 105 -3.48 15.82 -8.90
CA GLY A 105 -4.53 16.84 -8.85
C GLY A 105 -4.64 17.60 -7.52
N MET A 106 -3.58 17.57 -6.70
CA MET A 106 -3.48 18.24 -5.40
C MET A 106 -2.83 19.63 -5.55
N THR A 107 -3.47 20.49 -6.34
CA THR A 107 -3.02 21.87 -6.61
C THR A 107 -3.79 22.93 -5.81
N GLY A 108 -4.84 22.52 -5.08
CA GLY A 108 -5.67 23.36 -4.23
C GLY A 108 -7.18 23.09 -4.38
N PRO A 109 -8.01 23.59 -3.45
CA PRO A 109 -7.61 24.15 -2.14
C PRO A 109 -7.01 23.08 -1.22
N PHE A 110 -6.15 23.49 -0.28
CA PHE A 110 -5.49 22.59 0.67
C PHE A 110 -6.25 22.49 2.00
N SER A 111 -6.25 21.31 2.60
CA SER A 111 -6.68 21.13 4.00
C SER A 111 -5.62 21.66 4.97
N ARG A 112 -6.02 21.92 6.21
CA ARG A 112 -5.08 22.33 7.28
C ARG A 112 -4.07 21.22 7.63
N ILE A 113 -4.45 19.96 7.46
CA ILE A 113 -3.57 18.79 7.63
C ILE A 113 -3.64 17.95 6.37
N VAL A 114 -2.49 17.62 5.79
CA VAL A 114 -2.34 16.69 4.67
C VAL A 114 -1.44 15.55 5.12
N VAL A 115 -1.84 14.30 4.87
CA VAL A 115 -1.04 13.13 5.26
C VAL A 115 -0.64 12.36 4.02
N PHE A 116 0.67 12.20 3.81
CA PHE A 116 1.22 11.23 2.88
C PHE A 116 1.43 9.91 3.62
N LEU A 117 0.79 8.85 3.15
CA LEU A 117 0.96 7.51 3.70
C LEU A 117 1.72 6.64 2.69
N GLY A 118 2.91 6.21 3.07
CA GLY A 118 3.62 5.15 2.38
C GLY A 118 2.97 3.81 2.67
N HIS A 119 3.07 2.87 1.72
CA HIS A 119 2.64 1.49 1.90
C HIS A 119 3.77 0.66 2.51
N GLY A 120 3.45 -0.25 3.43
CA GLY A 120 4.36 -1.28 3.91
C GLY A 120 3.61 -2.52 4.37
N SER A 121 4.33 -3.62 4.57
CA SER A 121 3.78 -4.85 5.13
C SER A 121 4.75 -5.51 6.11
N THR A 122 4.27 -5.71 7.35
CA THR A 122 5.02 -6.43 8.38
C THR A 122 4.38 -7.78 8.66
N SER A 123 5.12 -8.86 8.42
CA SER A 123 4.79 -10.18 8.97
C SER A 123 6.04 -10.99 9.31
N VAL A 124 5.95 -11.84 10.34
CA VAL A 124 7.13 -12.54 10.87
C VAL A 124 7.55 -13.73 9.98
N ASN A 125 6.59 -14.48 9.42
CA ASN A 125 6.86 -15.59 8.51
C ASN A 125 6.68 -15.16 7.04
N ASN A 126 7.68 -14.44 6.53
CA ASN A 126 7.55 -13.78 5.24
C ASN A 126 8.75 -13.96 4.29
N PRO A 127 8.90 -15.15 3.69
CA PRO A 127 9.84 -15.34 2.58
C PRO A 127 9.51 -14.48 1.34
N HIS A 128 8.32 -13.86 1.32
CA HIS A 128 7.78 -13.05 0.23
C HIS A 128 7.64 -11.57 0.61
N LYS A 129 8.44 -11.04 1.56
CA LYS A 129 8.29 -9.66 2.08
C LYS A 129 8.18 -8.61 0.97
N SER A 130 9.10 -8.63 0.01
CA SER A 130 9.10 -7.67 -1.09
C SER A 130 7.85 -7.75 -1.99
N ALA A 131 7.16 -8.89 -2.03
CA ALA A 131 5.91 -9.05 -2.79
C ALA A 131 4.69 -8.48 -2.06
N TYR A 132 4.78 -8.28 -0.74
CA TYR A 132 3.74 -7.62 0.06
C TYR A 132 4.01 -6.13 0.27
N ASP A 133 5.27 -5.70 0.21
CA ASP A 133 5.64 -4.28 0.21
C ASP A 133 5.30 -3.59 -1.12
N CYS A 134 5.65 -2.31 -1.27
CA CYS A 134 5.12 -1.49 -2.36
C CYS A 134 5.80 -1.85 -3.68
N GLY A 135 5.03 -2.38 -4.65
CA GLY A 135 5.52 -2.66 -6.01
C GLY A 135 6.08 -1.41 -6.71
N ALA A 136 5.46 -0.24 -6.51
CA ALA A 136 5.96 1.03 -7.06
C ALA A 136 7.26 1.52 -6.40
N CYS A 137 7.60 1.00 -5.20
CA CYS A 137 8.87 1.25 -4.52
C CYS A 137 9.87 0.10 -4.68
N GLY A 138 9.66 -0.79 -5.66
CA GLY A 138 10.54 -1.93 -5.91
C GLY A 138 10.51 -2.99 -4.81
N GLY A 139 9.37 -3.15 -4.13
CA GLY A 139 9.22 -4.11 -3.03
C GLY A 139 9.82 -3.62 -1.71
N ASN A 140 9.89 -2.30 -1.52
CA ASN A 140 10.29 -1.67 -0.26
C ASN A 140 9.13 -0.90 0.38
N GLU A 141 9.27 -0.59 1.65
CA GLU A 141 8.35 0.26 2.41
C GLU A 141 8.39 1.72 1.91
N GLY A 142 7.22 2.34 1.77
CA GLY A 142 7.07 3.70 1.25
C GLY A 142 7.27 4.81 2.28
N VAL A 143 7.54 4.48 3.55
CA VAL A 143 7.56 5.46 4.66
C VAL A 143 8.60 6.56 4.47
N ALA A 144 9.79 6.21 3.96
CA ALA A 144 10.85 7.20 3.73
C ALA A 144 10.43 8.25 2.69
N ASN A 145 9.77 7.82 1.62
CA ASN A 145 9.25 8.73 0.58
C ASN A 145 8.15 9.63 1.15
N ALA A 146 7.22 9.09 1.94
CA ALA A 146 6.15 9.86 2.56
C ALA A 146 6.70 10.94 3.52
N ARG A 147 7.68 10.58 4.37
CA ARG A 147 8.36 11.51 5.27
C ARG A 147 9.10 12.60 4.50
N LEU A 148 9.88 12.22 3.48
CA LEU A 148 10.62 13.17 2.65
C LEU A 148 9.68 14.17 2.00
N LEU A 149 8.61 13.71 1.35
CA LEU A 149 7.62 14.58 0.70
C LEU A 149 6.95 15.54 1.69
N ALA A 150 6.59 15.08 2.88
CA ALA A 150 6.01 15.93 3.91
C ALA A 150 6.99 17.03 4.37
N ARG A 151 8.25 16.67 4.64
CA ARG A 151 9.28 17.63 5.04
C ARG A 151 9.54 18.66 3.93
N LEU A 152 9.65 18.23 2.67
CA LEU A 152 9.82 19.13 1.53
C LEU A 152 8.62 20.08 1.37
N ALA A 153 7.39 19.57 1.49
CA ALA A 153 6.17 20.39 1.41
C ALA A 153 6.02 21.37 2.58
N ASN A 154 6.68 21.14 3.72
CA ASN A 154 6.73 22.06 4.86
C ASN A 154 7.89 23.06 4.81
N SER A 155 8.88 22.88 3.93
CA SER A 155 10.02 23.79 3.81
C SER A 155 9.60 25.15 3.26
N THR A 156 9.98 26.23 3.95
CA THR A 156 9.68 27.61 3.54
C THR A 156 10.22 27.93 2.15
N ASN A 157 11.47 27.56 1.86
CA ASN A 157 12.11 27.84 0.57
C ASN A 157 11.40 27.10 -0.57
N ILE A 158 11.01 25.85 -0.34
CA ILE A 158 10.27 25.05 -1.33
C ILE A 158 8.87 25.62 -1.53
N ARG A 159 8.17 26.07 -0.47
CA ARG A 159 6.87 26.72 -0.60
C ARG A 159 6.93 28.01 -1.42
N ILE A 160 8.00 28.80 -1.30
CA ILE A 160 8.24 29.99 -2.13
C ILE A 160 8.37 29.58 -3.61
N GLU A 161 9.18 28.56 -3.89
CA GLU A 161 9.37 28.03 -5.24
C GLU A 161 8.10 27.41 -5.85
N LEU A 162 7.32 26.69 -5.05
CA LEU A 162 6.01 26.14 -5.45
C LEU A 162 5.02 27.26 -5.78
N SER A 163 5.03 28.35 -5.00
CA SER A 163 4.16 29.50 -5.26
C SER A 163 4.49 30.16 -6.61
N LYS A 164 5.77 30.26 -6.98
CA LYS A 164 6.18 30.74 -8.33
C LYS A 164 5.67 29.84 -9.45
N ARG A 165 5.47 28.55 -9.16
CA ARG A 165 4.94 27.52 -10.08
C ARG A 165 3.42 27.35 -10.00
N GLY A 166 2.72 28.29 -9.35
CA GLY A 166 1.26 28.32 -9.27
C GLY A 166 0.63 27.47 -8.17
N ILE A 167 1.42 26.83 -7.29
CA ILE A 167 0.91 26.08 -6.14
C ILE A 167 1.13 26.88 -4.86
N LYS A 168 0.07 27.51 -4.37
CA LYS A 168 0.11 28.28 -3.12
C LYS A 168 -0.38 27.42 -1.96
N ILE A 169 0.56 26.99 -1.11
CA ILE A 169 0.26 26.25 0.12
C ILE A 169 0.00 27.27 1.26
N PRO A 170 -1.18 27.24 1.90
CA PRO A 170 -1.48 28.12 3.04
C PRO A 170 -0.52 27.93 4.22
N SER A 171 -0.27 29.00 4.98
CA SER A 171 0.59 28.96 6.17
C SER A 171 -0.01 28.10 7.30
N ASP A 172 -1.33 27.90 7.29
CA ASP A 172 -2.07 27.04 8.22
C ASP A 172 -2.30 25.62 7.69
N THR A 173 -1.58 25.22 6.63
CA THR A 173 -1.47 23.84 6.15
C THR A 173 -0.17 23.20 6.62
N TRP A 174 -0.26 22.03 7.26
CA TRP A 174 0.88 21.20 7.65
C TRP A 174 0.81 19.82 6.99
N PHE A 175 1.94 19.36 6.42
CA PHE A 175 2.07 18.03 5.83
C PHE A 175 2.69 17.05 6.81
N LEU A 176 2.18 15.83 6.84
CA LEU A 176 2.66 14.73 7.66
C LEU A 176 3.05 13.56 6.77
N GLY A 177 4.14 12.89 7.10
CA GLY A 177 4.52 11.62 6.50
C GLY A 177 4.19 10.49 7.44
N GLY A 178 3.80 9.34 6.91
CA GLY A 178 3.53 8.15 7.69
C GLY A 178 3.54 6.88 6.85
N MET A 179 3.18 5.78 7.49
CA MET A 179 3.06 4.48 6.84
C MET A 179 1.73 3.84 7.20
N HIS A 180 1.07 3.25 6.21
CA HIS A 180 0.01 2.26 6.41
C HIS A 180 0.62 0.88 6.21
N ASP A 181 0.64 0.09 7.28
CA ASP A 181 1.01 -1.32 7.23
C ASP A 181 -0.23 -2.13 6.85
N THR A 182 -0.28 -2.59 5.60
CA THR A 182 -1.45 -3.33 5.08
C THR A 182 -1.56 -4.73 5.63
N CYS A 183 -0.52 -5.26 6.26
CA CYS A 183 -0.60 -6.57 6.89
C CYS A 183 -1.39 -6.47 8.19
N ASN A 184 -0.96 -5.58 9.09
CA ASN A 184 -1.51 -5.45 10.45
C ASN A 184 -2.52 -4.29 10.65
N GLU A 185 -2.84 -3.54 9.59
CA GLU A 185 -3.71 -2.35 9.57
C GLU A 185 -3.23 -1.16 10.41
N SER A 186 -1.99 -1.13 10.89
CA SER A 186 -1.50 0.04 11.62
C SER A 186 -1.24 1.22 10.69
N VAL A 187 -1.60 2.43 11.13
CA VAL A 187 -1.21 3.68 10.47
C VAL A 187 -0.38 4.50 11.44
N ILE A 188 0.91 4.63 11.12
CA ILE A 188 1.91 5.30 11.95
C ILE A 188 2.25 6.63 11.29
N ILE A 189 1.94 7.73 11.96
CA ILE A 189 2.38 9.07 11.56
C ILE A 189 3.74 9.33 12.19
N GLU A 190 4.68 9.78 11.37
CA GLU A 190 6.06 10.05 11.73
C GLU A 190 6.31 11.55 11.93
N ASP A 191 7.46 11.88 12.54
CA ASP A 191 7.93 13.26 12.72
C ASP A 191 6.96 14.17 13.49
N LEU A 192 6.24 13.59 14.45
CA LEU A 192 5.29 14.29 15.33
C LEU A 192 5.95 15.38 16.19
N ASP A 193 7.26 15.25 16.44
CA ASP A 193 8.08 16.24 17.15
C ASP A 193 8.25 17.56 16.37
N MET A 194 8.06 17.54 15.04
CA MET A 194 8.13 18.73 14.19
C MET A 194 6.78 19.47 14.06
N VAL A 195 5.70 18.91 14.61
CA VAL A 195 4.33 19.45 14.44
C VAL A 195 4.18 20.79 15.18
N PRO A 196 3.74 21.86 14.49
CA PRO A 196 3.46 23.14 15.14
C PRO A 196 2.40 23.01 16.24
N ARG A 197 2.54 23.79 17.32
CA ARG A 197 1.61 23.77 18.47
C ARG A 197 0.14 23.92 18.08
N TRP A 198 -0.15 24.78 17.09
CA TRP A 198 -1.51 25.01 16.60
C TRP A 198 -2.13 23.77 15.92
N ALA A 199 -1.31 22.87 15.38
CA ALA A 199 -1.73 21.71 14.61
C ALA A 199 -1.93 20.46 15.48
N VAL A 200 -1.36 20.39 16.68
CA VAL A 200 -1.37 19.20 17.56
C VAL A 200 -2.78 18.64 17.77
N GLY A 201 -3.77 19.50 18.03
CA GLY A 201 -5.18 19.09 18.18
C GLY A 201 -5.76 18.48 16.90
N LEU A 202 -5.45 19.06 15.74
CA LEU A 202 -5.91 18.56 14.44
C LEU A 202 -5.24 17.22 14.08
N VAL A 203 -3.95 17.06 14.39
CA VAL A 203 -3.24 15.78 14.19
C VAL A 203 -3.86 14.67 15.04
N LYS A 204 -4.22 14.97 16.29
CA LYS A 204 -4.94 14.03 17.15
C LYS A 204 -6.30 13.63 16.58
N GLU A 205 -7.04 14.58 16.01
CA GLU A 205 -8.31 14.29 15.33
C GLU A 205 -8.12 13.39 14.11
N VAL A 206 -7.13 13.70 13.25
CA VAL A 206 -6.78 12.90 12.07
C VAL A 206 -6.38 11.48 12.48
N GLN A 207 -5.52 11.33 13.49
CA GLN A 207 -5.15 10.01 14.01
C GLN A 207 -6.37 9.26 14.56
N GLY A 208 -7.32 9.94 15.22
CA GLY A 208 -8.58 9.36 15.67
C GLY A 208 -9.41 8.80 14.50
N LYS A 209 -9.53 9.56 13.41
CA LYS A 209 -10.24 9.12 12.19
C LYS A 209 -9.52 7.95 11.51
N LEU A 210 -8.20 7.99 11.38
CA LEU A 210 -7.42 6.87 10.85
C LEU A 210 -7.60 5.60 11.70
N ASN A 211 -7.53 5.73 13.03
CA ASN A 211 -7.76 4.63 13.96
C ASN A 211 -9.17 4.03 13.84
N GLN A 212 -10.16 4.84 13.49
CA GLN A 212 -11.51 4.36 13.20
C GLN A 212 -11.56 3.63 11.85
N SER A 213 -10.95 4.20 10.80
CA SER A 213 -10.91 3.61 9.46
C SER A 213 -10.25 2.23 9.46
N VAL A 214 -9.13 2.05 10.18
CA VAL A 214 -8.43 0.76 10.24
C VAL A 214 -9.25 -0.33 10.93
N ARG A 215 -10.09 0.04 11.92
CA ARG A 215 -11.00 -0.90 12.59
C ARG A 215 -12.10 -1.37 11.64
N PHE A 216 -12.69 -0.47 10.85
CA PHE A 216 -13.71 -0.84 9.85
C PHE A 216 -13.11 -1.61 8.67
N ASN A 217 -11.97 -1.19 8.14
CA ASN A 217 -11.25 -1.93 7.10
C ASN A 217 -10.86 -3.34 7.57
N SER A 218 -10.54 -3.51 8.87
CA SER A 218 -10.27 -4.84 9.43
C SER A 218 -11.49 -5.78 9.35
N ILE A 219 -12.71 -5.28 9.47
CA ILE A 219 -13.92 -6.11 9.31
C ILE A 219 -14.03 -6.58 7.85
N GLU A 220 -13.88 -5.66 6.89
CA GLU A 220 -13.91 -6.00 5.47
C GLU A 220 -12.82 -7.00 5.08
N ARG A 221 -11.65 -6.92 5.72
CA ARG A 221 -10.55 -7.89 5.57
C ARG A 221 -10.87 -9.25 6.16
N CYS A 222 -11.39 -9.28 7.39
CA CYS A 222 -11.78 -10.51 8.08
C CYS A 222 -12.76 -11.33 7.23
N ARG A 223 -13.67 -10.68 6.51
CA ARG A 223 -14.57 -11.35 5.55
C ARG A 223 -13.85 -12.21 4.50
N ARG A 224 -12.59 -11.95 4.16
CA ARG A 224 -11.83 -12.77 3.19
C ARG A 224 -10.88 -13.77 3.82
N PHE A 225 -10.72 -13.73 5.14
CA PHE A 225 -9.84 -14.65 5.86
C PHE A 225 -10.62 -15.86 6.34
N HIS A 226 -10.27 -17.04 5.83
CA HIS A 226 -10.95 -18.28 6.20
C HIS A 226 -10.97 -18.55 7.72
N SER A 227 -9.91 -18.16 8.45
CA SER A 227 -9.83 -18.34 9.90
C SER A 227 -10.35 -17.14 10.72
N ALA A 228 -10.97 -16.15 10.09
CA ALA A 228 -11.57 -15.04 10.81
C ALA A 228 -12.88 -15.45 11.50
N PRO A 229 -13.26 -14.75 12.58
CA PRO A 229 -14.60 -14.91 13.16
C PRO A 229 -15.67 -14.53 12.13
N GLY A 230 -16.83 -15.17 12.14
CA GLY A 230 -17.89 -14.91 11.15
C GLY A 230 -18.52 -13.52 11.24
N SER A 231 -18.57 -12.90 12.42
CA SER A 231 -19.12 -11.55 12.61
C SER A 231 -18.36 -10.80 13.71
N PRO A 232 -17.10 -10.41 13.45
CA PRO A 232 -16.26 -9.78 14.46
C PRO A 232 -16.71 -8.33 14.70
N THR A 233 -16.66 -7.90 15.96
CA THR A 233 -16.63 -6.47 16.29
C THR A 233 -15.39 -5.79 15.66
N PRO A 234 -15.40 -4.47 15.43
CA PRO A 234 -14.25 -3.77 14.84
C PRO A 234 -12.93 -4.04 15.61
N ASP A 235 -12.97 -4.11 16.94
CA ASP A 235 -11.79 -4.36 17.77
C ASP A 235 -11.33 -5.81 17.75
N SER A 236 -12.26 -6.78 17.70
CA SER A 236 -11.88 -8.18 17.48
C SER A 236 -11.34 -8.43 16.08
N ALA A 237 -11.86 -7.73 15.06
CA ALA A 237 -11.37 -7.81 13.69
C ALA A 237 -9.94 -7.28 13.59
N LEU A 238 -9.68 -6.08 14.12
CA LEU A 238 -8.34 -5.50 14.15
C LEU A 238 -7.35 -6.39 14.91
N ARG A 239 -7.75 -6.93 16.08
CA ARG A 239 -6.92 -7.89 16.81
C ARG A 239 -6.64 -9.15 15.99
N HIS A 240 -7.65 -9.69 15.29
CA HIS A 240 -7.45 -10.86 14.44
C HIS A 240 -6.42 -10.58 13.33
N VAL A 241 -6.56 -9.47 12.61
CA VAL A 241 -5.62 -9.02 11.58
C VAL A 241 -4.19 -8.91 12.15
N GLN A 242 -4.02 -8.24 13.30
CA GLN A 242 -2.72 -8.09 13.96
C GLN A 242 -2.14 -9.42 14.47
N SER A 243 -2.97 -10.35 14.93
CA SER A 243 -2.54 -11.69 15.33
C SER A 243 -1.91 -12.43 14.16
N ARG A 244 -2.53 -12.37 12.97
CA ARG A 244 -2.04 -13.05 11.77
C ARG A 244 -0.66 -12.58 11.34
N SER A 245 -0.38 -11.28 11.47
CA SER A 245 0.92 -10.72 11.09
C SER A 245 2.04 -11.16 12.05
N ALA A 246 1.69 -11.41 13.32
CA ALA A 246 2.60 -11.80 14.38
C ALA A 246 2.78 -13.32 14.56
N ASP A 247 1.94 -14.12 13.92
CA ASP A 247 1.90 -15.58 14.04
C ASP A 247 2.98 -16.23 13.15
N LEU A 248 3.91 -16.95 13.80
CA LEU A 248 5.01 -17.67 13.15
C LEU A 248 4.51 -18.77 12.21
N GLY A 249 3.39 -19.40 12.55
CA GLY A 249 2.79 -20.48 11.79
C GLY A 249 1.87 -20.01 10.67
N GLN A 250 1.71 -18.69 10.46
CA GLN A 250 0.72 -18.16 9.53
C GLN A 250 1.25 -18.08 8.08
N PRO A 251 0.83 -18.97 7.15
CA PRO A 251 1.23 -18.84 5.76
C PRO A 251 0.49 -17.71 5.02
N ARG A 252 -0.66 -17.26 5.55
CA ARG A 252 -1.54 -16.23 4.94
C ARG A 252 -1.63 -14.98 5.82
N PRO A 253 -0.52 -14.29 6.12
CA PRO A 253 -0.58 -13.13 7.02
C PRO A 253 -1.51 -12.04 6.45
N GLU A 254 -1.53 -11.88 5.14
CA GLU A 254 -2.50 -11.09 4.39
C GLU A 254 -2.74 -11.68 2.98
N VAL A 255 -3.70 -11.11 2.26
CA VAL A 255 -4.06 -11.49 0.88
C VAL A 255 -3.58 -10.47 -0.17
N GLY A 256 -2.77 -9.48 0.22
CA GLY A 256 -2.19 -8.48 -0.67
C GLY A 256 -3.22 -7.85 -1.63
N HIS A 257 -2.89 -7.86 -2.92
CA HIS A 257 -3.74 -7.38 -4.00
C HIS A 257 -4.58 -8.50 -4.64
N ALA A 258 -4.78 -9.62 -3.94
CA ALA A 258 -5.61 -10.69 -4.47
C ALA A 258 -6.98 -10.15 -4.88
N ASN A 259 -7.49 -10.71 -5.98
CA ASN A 259 -8.79 -10.39 -6.55
C ASN A 259 -8.97 -8.95 -7.07
N ASN A 260 -7.88 -8.19 -7.28
CA ASN A 260 -7.92 -6.92 -8.01
C ASN A 260 -8.55 -7.12 -9.41
N ALA A 261 -9.44 -6.21 -9.78
CA ALA A 261 -10.28 -6.32 -10.97
C ALA A 261 -10.31 -5.03 -11.80
N MET A 262 -10.13 -3.87 -11.14
CA MET A 262 -10.18 -2.60 -11.84
C MET A 262 -9.18 -1.57 -11.32
N ALA A 263 -8.89 -0.57 -12.15
CA ALA A 263 -8.24 0.67 -11.77
C ALA A 263 -9.02 1.85 -12.33
N VAL A 264 -9.28 2.85 -11.50
CA VAL A 264 -10.04 4.05 -11.88
C VAL A 264 -9.10 5.24 -11.83
N PHE A 265 -8.88 5.86 -13.00
CA PHE A 265 -8.19 7.14 -13.16
C PHE A 265 -9.26 8.20 -13.37
N GLY A 266 -9.67 8.86 -12.29
CA GLY A 266 -10.72 9.86 -12.39
C GLY A 266 -10.97 10.62 -11.10
N PRO A 267 -11.95 11.52 -11.13
CA PRO A 267 -12.31 12.32 -9.97
C PRO A 267 -12.71 11.44 -8.78
N ARG A 268 -12.22 11.77 -7.58
CA ARG A 268 -12.56 11.05 -6.34
C ARG A 268 -14.07 10.92 -6.12
N GLN A 269 -14.86 11.88 -6.63
CA GLN A 269 -16.32 11.89 -6.56
C GLN A 269 -16.98 10.68 -7.24
N TRP A 270 -16.39 10.14 -8.32
CA TRP A 270 -16.94 8.96 -9.03
C TRP A 270 -16.94 7.68 -8.18
N THR A 271 -16.04 7.59 -7.21
CA THR A 271 -15.91 6.39 -6.37
C THR A 271 -16.29 6.67 -4.92
N ARG A 272 -16.85 7.85 -4.63
CA ARG A 272 -17.20 8.23 -3.26
C ARG A 272 -18.51 7.59 -2.87
N GLY A 273 -18.50 6.88 -1.74
CA GLY A 273 -19.65 6.12 -1.29
C GLY A 273 -19.87 4.82 -2.07
N VAL A 274 -19.01 4.47 -3.03
CA VAL A 274 -19.13 3.19 -3.76
C VAL A 274 -18.33 2.12 -3.02
N PHE A 275 -18.99 1.04 -2.62
CA PHE A 275 -18.33 -0.16 -2.15
C PHE A 275 -17.78 -0.92 -3.37
N LEU A 276 -16.46 -1.00 -3.50
CA LEU A 276 -15.77 -1.65 -4.65
C LEU A 276 -15.14 -3.00 -4.26
N ASP A 277 -15.65 -3.62 -3.19
CA ASP A 277 -15.28 -4.96 -2.73
C ASP A 277 -13.77 -5.19 -2.47
N ARG A 278 -13.01 -4.09 -2.29
CA ARG A 278 -11.53 -4.06 -2.20
C ARG A 278 -10.83 -4.61 -3.46
N ARG A 279 -11.45 -4.40 -4.63
CA ARG A 279 -10.97 -4.90 -5.95
C ARG A 279 -10.49 -3.80 -6.89
N SER A 280 -10.35 -2.57 -6.39
CA SER A 280 -10.03 -1.39 -7.20
C SER A 280 -8.75 -0.68 -6.78
N PHE A 281 -7.91 -0.33 -7.73
CA PHE A 281 -6.95 0.76 -7.57
C PHE A 281 -7.65 2.09 -7.85
N LEU A 282 -7.45 3.08 -6.98
CA LEU A 282 -8.11 4.38 -7.10
C LEU A 282 -7.06 5.48 -7.27
N ILE A 283 -7.01 6.07 -8.45
CA ILE A 283 -6.07 7.14 -8.81
C ILE A 283 -6.88 8.41 -9.00
N SER A 284 -6.68 9.38 -8.09
CA SER A 284 -7.35 10.68 -8.18
C SER A 284 -6.77 11.48 -9.34
N TYR A 285 -7.65 11.88 -10.25
CA TYR A 285 -7.31 12.64 -11.45
C TYR A 285 -8.44 13.62 -11.78
N LYS A 286 -8.10 14.82 -12.26
CA LYS A 286 -9.05 15.89 -12.61
C LYS A 286 -8.95 16.21 -14.11
N PRO A 287 -9.80 15.61 -14.96
CA PRO A 287 -9.69 15.78 -16.40
C PRO A 287 -9.91 17.23 -16.87
N GLU A 288 -10.67 18.03 -16.13
CA GLU A 288 -10.95 19.43 -16.45
C GLU A 288 -9.69 20.30 -16.43
N SER A 289 -8.68 19.87 -15.67
CA SER A 289 -7.38 20.55 -15.57
C SER A 289 -6.34 20.08 -16.59
N ASP A 290 -6.65 19.04 -17.37
CA ASP A 290 -5.70 18.34 -18.25
C ASP A 290 -6.18 18.35 -19.72
N LYS A 291 -6.29 19.55 -20.28
CA LYS A 291 -6.90 19.76 -21.61
C LYS A 291 -6.17 19.07 -22.76
N ASP A 292 -4.85 18.92 -22.65
CA ASP A 292 -4.00 18.27 -23.65
C ASP A 292 -3.70 16.80 -23.33
N GLY A 293 -4.13 16.32 -22.16
CA GLY A 293 -3.89 14.96 -21.69
C GLY A 293 -2.49 14.72 -21.15
N ALA A 294 -1.68 15.76 -20.92
CA ALA A 294 -0.31 15.61 -20.44
C ALA A 294 -0.24 14.95 -19.05
N TYR A 295 -1.22 15.17 -18.18
CA TYR A 295 -1.21 14.63 -16.82
C TYR A 295 -1.62 13.15 -16.84
N ILE A 296 -2.69 12.80 -17.55
CA ILE A 296 -3.12 11.42 -17.71
C ILE A 296 -2.08 10.61 -18.49
N GLU A 297 -1.41 11.19 -19.48
CA GLU A 297 -0.28 10.54 -20.17
C GLU A 297 0.80 10.11 -19.18
N ARG A 298 1.27 11.03 -18.32
CA ARG A 298 2.30 10.73 -17.31
C ARG A 298 1.81 9.70 -16.29
N MET A 299 0.55 9.81 -15.86
CA MET A 299 -0.05 8.83 -14.94
C MET A 299 -0.11 7.44 -15.57
N LEU A 300 -0.60 7.32 -16.79
CA LEU A 300 -0.71 6.03 -17.47
C LEU A 300 0.67 5.43 -17.72
N ALA A 301 1.64 6.23 -18.17
CA ALA A 301 3.01 5.78 -18.38
C ALA A 301 3.68 5.26 -17.09
N GLY A 302 3.42 5.90 -15.94
CA GLY A 302 4.03 5.51 -14.66
C GLY A 302 3.26 4.43 -13.89
N ILE A 303 1.93 4.52 -13.87
CA ILE A 303 1.07 3.70 -13.00
C ILE A 303 0.54 2.47 -13.71
N MET A 304 0.12 2.58 -14.98
CA MET A 304 -0.50 1.46 -15.70
C MET A 304 0.38 0.21 -15.72
N PRO A 305 1.69 0.28 -16.04
CA PRO A 305 2.56 -0.90 -16.01
C PRO A 305 2.64 -1.57 -14.63
N VAL A 306 2.59 -0.77 -13.55
CA VAL A 306 2.66 -1.27 -12.18
C VAL A 306 1.39 -2.02 -11.82
N ILE A 307 0.22 -1.40 -12.01
CA ILE A 307 -1.07 -2.04 -11.66
C ILE A 307 -1.39 -3.23 -12.58
N SER A 308 -1.02 -3.16 -13.87
CA SER A 308 -1.16 -4.30 -14.78
C SER A 308 -0.19 -5.41 -14.42
N GLY A 309 1.05 -5.08 -14.07
CA GLY A 309 2.05 -6.05 -13.62
C GLY A 309 1.58 -6.80 -12.37
N ILE A 310 1.05 -6.08 -11.38
CA ILE A 310 0.43 -6.67 -10.18
C ILE A 310 -0.74 -7.58 -10.60
N ASN A 311 -1.68 -7.10 -11.42
CA ASN A 311 -2.80 -7.94 -11.86
C ASN A 311 -2.34 -9.23 -12.56
N LEU A 312 -1.38 -9.12 -13.49
CA LEU A 312 -0.86 -10.24 -14.26
C LEU A 312 -0.09 -11.23 -13.39
N GLN A 313 0.65 -10.75 -12.38
CA GLN A 313 1.34 -11.63 -11.43
C GLN A 313 0.34 -12.55 -10.71
N TYR A 314 -0.77 -11.99 -10.21
CA TYR A 314 -1.81 -12.78 -9.57
C TYR A 314 -2.54 -13.68 -10.59
N TYR A 315 -2.80 -13.17 -11.79
CA TYR A 315 -3.45 -13.92 -12.88
C TYR A 315 -2.67 -15.19 -13.22
N PHE A 316 -1.37 -15.05 -13.57
CA PHE A 316 -0.57 -16.16 -14.03
C PHE A 316 -0.28 -17.16 -12.92
N SER A 317 0.05 -16.68 -11.72
CA SER A 317 0.23 -17.56 -10.55
C SER A 317 -1.05 -18.28 -10.14
N ARG A 318 -2.24 -17.78 -10.52
CA ARG A 318 -3.52 -18.47 -10.30
C ARG A 318 -3.83 -19.50 -11.38
N VAL A 319 -3.56 -19.19 -12.65
CA VAL A 319 -3.91 -20.05 -13.79
C VAL A 319 -3.02 -21.29 -13.86
N ASP A 320 -1.71 -21.15 -13.66
CA ASP A 320 -0.74 -22.26 -13.64
C ASP A 320 0.26 -22.02 -12.51
N ASN A 321 -0.12 -22.36 -11.28
CA ASN A 321 0.72 -22.09 -10.10
C ASN A 321 2.02 -22.91 -10.10
N ASP A 322 2.00 -24.08 -10.73
CA ASP A 322 3.15 -24.99 -10.72
C ASP A 322 4.26 -24.45 -11.63
N ARG A 323 3.92 -23.79 -12.74
CA ARG A 323 4.90 -23.16 -13.66
C ARG A 323 5.10 -21.67 -13.46
N LEU A 324 4.03 -20.92 -13.18
CA LEU A 324 4.00 -19.45 -13.11
C LEU A 324 3.74 -18.92 -11.69
N GLY A 325 3.63 -19.83 -10.72
CA GLY A 325 3.60 -19.52 -9.30
C GLY A 325 4.86 -20.02 -8.59
N CYS A 326 4.73 -20.33 -7.31
CA CYS A 326 5.79 -20.99 -6.56
C CYS A 326 5.34 -22.19 -5.72
N GLY A 327 4.14 -22.74 -5.93
CA GLY A 327 3.65 -23.88 -5.17
C GLY A 327 3.12 -23.48 -3.79
N THR A 328 3.28 -24.37 -2.81
CA THR A 328 2.84 -24.10 -1.43
C THR A 328 3.89 -23.34 -0.65
N LYS A 329 3.47 -22.27 0.06
CA LYS A 329 4.37 -21.45 0.89
C LYS A 329 5.06 -22.22 2.02
N LEU A 330 4.50 -23.35 2.47
CA LEU A 330 4.93 -24.06 3.68
C LEU A 330 6.40 -24.55 3.63
N PRO A 331 6.85 -25.25 2.57
CA PRO A 331 8.23 -25.71 2.44
C PRO A 331 9.15 -24.72 1.69
N HIS A 332 8.82 -23.44 1.60
CA HIS A 332 9.64 -22.49 0.85
C HIS A 332 10.99 -22.21 1.52
N ASN A 333 12.07 -22.38 0.75
CA ASN A 333 13.40 -21.93 1.10
C ASN A 333 13.78 -20.72 0.23
N PRO A 334 14.02 -19.52 0.80
CA PRO A 334 14.48 -18.37 0.05
C PRO A 334 15.85 -18.59 -0.57
N VAL A 335 16.02 -18.23 -1.86
CA VAL A 335 17.29 -18.38 -2.58
C VAL A 335 17.71 -17.03 -3.15
N GLY A 336 18.81 -16.48 -2.61
CA GLY A 336 19.48 -15.30 -3.15
C GLY A 336 18.63 -14.03 -3.26
N LEU A 337 17.50 -13.95 -2.56
CA LEU A 337 16.47 -12.91 -2.74
C LEU A 337 15.90 -12.82 -4.17
N LEU A 338 16.11 -13.85 -4.99
CA LEU A 338 15.63 -13.93 -6.37
C LEU A 338 14.31 -14.70 -6.46
N GLY A 339 14.13 -15.69 -5.58
CA GLY A 339 12.96 -16.55 -5.56
C GLY A 339 13.01 -17.54 -4.42
N VAL A 340 12.24 -18.61 -4.55
CA VAL A 340 12.13 -19.68 -3.55
C VAL A 340 12.29 -21.05 -4.20
N GLN A 341 12.76 -22.03 -3.43
CA GLN A 341 12.64 -23.45 -3.75
C GLN A 341 11.54 -24.07 -2.90
N GLU A 342 10.74 -24.95 -3.50
CA GLU A 342 9.76 -25.74 -2.78
C GLU A 342 10.42 -27.02 -2.26
N GLY A 343 10.60 -27.13 -0.94
CA GLY A 343 11.29 -28.26 -0.31
C GLY A 343 12.82 -28.15 -0.38
N ALA A 344 13.50 -29.27 -0.14
CA ALA A 344 14.96 -29.32 -0.04
C ALA A 344 15.67 -29.37 -1.41
N THR A 345 14.98 -29.87 -2.44
CA THR A 345 15.52 -30.06 -3.79
C THR A 345 14.44 -29.72 -4.81
N GLY A 346 14.38 -28.46 -5.23
CA GLY A 346 13.40 -28.00 -6.20
C GLY A 346 13.98 -26.89 -7.08
N ASP A 347 13.33 -26.65 -8.21
CA ASP A 347 13.69 -25.53 -9.10
C ASP A 347 13.47 -24.19 -8.40
N LEU A 348 14.22 -23.16 -8.84
CA LEU A 348 14.00 -21.79 -8.41
C LEU A 348 12.68 -21.28 -9.00
N ARG A 349 11.78 -20.79 -8.14
CA ARG A 349 10.46 -20.26 -8.52
C ARG A 349 10.30 -18.81 -8.08
N THR A 350 9.68 -17.99 -8.93
CA THR A 350 9.60 -16.51 -8.75
C THR A 350 8.16 -15.97 -8.70
N GLY A 351 7.15 -16.83 -8.89
CA GLY A 351 5.74 -16.43 -8.83
C GLY A 351 5.18 -16.34 -7.41
N LEU A 352 3.86 -16.24 -7.28
CA LEU A 352 3.16 -16.19 -5.99
C LEU A 352 2.74 -17.59 -5.50
N PRO A 353 2.72 -17.83 -4.17
CA PRO A 353 2.28 -19.10 -3.62
C PRO A 353 0.77 -19.27 -3.73
N ARG A 354 0.29 -20.53 -3.72
CA ARG A 354 -1.14 -20.86 -3.74
C ARG A 354 -1.94 -20.10 -2.68
N GLN A 355 -1.36 -19.94 -1.49
CA GLN A 355 -1.97 -19.25 -0.35
C GLN A 355 -2.26 -17.75 -0.61
N THR A 356 -1.51 -17.10 -1.50
CA THR A 356 -1.72 -15.69 -1.86
C THR A 356 -2.78 -15.53 -2.95
N VAL A 357 -2.95 -16.53 -3.82
CA VAL A 357 -3.82 -16.45 -4.99
C VAL A 357 -5.13 -17.24 -4.85
N GLU A 358 -5.36 -17.91 -3.73
CA GLU A 358 -6.51 -18.82 -3.53
C GLU A 358 -7.88 -18.14 -3.74
N ILE A 359 -7.99 -16.86 -3.36
CA ILE A 359 -9.21 -16.05 -3.52
C ILE A 359 -9.24 -15.21 -4.82
N HIS A 360 -8.20 -15.29 -5.65
CA HIS A 360 -8.09 -14.46 -6.84
C HIS A 360 -8.89 -15.06 -8.00
N HIS A 361 -9.75 -14.25 -8.62
CA HIS A 361 -10.32 -14.55 -9.92
C HIS A 361 -9.34 -14.07 -11.00
N PRO A 362 -8.83 -14.97 -11.88
CA PRO A 362 -7.86 -14.61 -12.90
C PRO A 362 -8.54 -13.80 -14.02
N LEU A 363 -8.70 -12.51 -13.78
CA LEU A 363 -9.30 -11.55 -14.70
C LEU A 363 -8.22 -10.57 -15.18
N ARG A 364 -8.33 -10.12 -16.44
CA ARG A 364 -7.57 -8.97 -16.93
C ARG A 364 -8.08 -7.70 -16.26
N LEU A 365 -7.17 -6.85 -15.80
CA LEU A 365 -7.51 -5.58 -15.17
C LEU A 365 -8.33 -4.69 -16.11
N MET A 366 -9.47 -4.20 -15.64
CA MET A 366 -10.18 -3.11 -16.30
C MET A 366 -9.61 -1.76 -15.88
N VAL A 367 -9.15 -0.95 -16.83
CA VAL A 367 -8.63 0.38 -16.57
C VAL A 367 -9.66 1.39 -17.08
N LEU A 368 -10.40 1.98 -16.15
CA LEU A 368 -11.36 3.04 -16.43
C LEU A 368 -10.68 4.40 -16.32
N VAL A 369 -10.74 5.20 -17.38
CA VAL A 369 -10.08 6.51 -17.44
C VAL A 369 -11.07 7.60 -17.79
N ALA A 370 -11.13 8.63 -16.94
CA ALA A 370 -11.86 9.87 -17.14
C ALA A 370 -11.15 10.74 -18.19
N SER A 371 -11.39 10.53 -19.49
CA SER A 371 -10.70 11.29 -20.55
C SER A 371 -11.52 11.25 -21.83
N THR A 372 -11.04 11.79 -22.94
CA THR A 372 -11.68 11.63 -24.24
C THR A 372 -11.01 10.50 -25.03
N PRO A 373 -11.75 9.79 -25.91
CA PRO A 373 -11.18 8.75 -26.78
C PRO A 373 -9.99 9.25 -27.60
N GLU A 374 -10.03 10.51 -28.07
CA GLU A 374 -8.97 11.10 -28.88
C GLU A 374 -7.66 11.29 -28.10
N ILE A 375 -7.76 11.74 -26.85
CA ILE A 375 -6.60 11.89 -25.97
C ILE A 375 -5.99 10.52 -25.69
N LEU A 376 -6.80 9.54 -25.32
CA LEU A 376 -6.29 8.20 -25.00
C LEU A 376 -5.69 7.50 -26.22
N ALA A 377 -6.31 7.64 -27.41
CA ALA A 377 -5.77 7.11 -28.65
C ALA A 377 -4.38 7.69 -28.95
N LYS A 378 -4.21 9.01 -28.81
CA LYS A 378 -2.89 9.66 -28.96
C LYS A 378 -1.87 9.14 -27.96
N ILE A 379 -2.26 8.87 -26.71
CA ILE A 379 -1.37 8.32 -25.70
C ILE A 379 -0.94 6.90 -26.04
N ILE A 380 -1.87 6.05 -26.49
CA ILE A 380 -1.59 4.66 -26.93
C ILE A 380 -0.55 4.64 -28.06
N GLU A 381 -0.63 5.59 -29.00
CA GLU A 381 0.36 5.75 -30.07
C GLU A 381 1.69 6.31 -29.56
N LYS A 382 1.65 7.36 -28.75
CA LYS A 382 2.83 8.10 -28.28
C LYS A 382 3.65 7.34 -27.23
N GLN A 383 3.03 6.48 -26.44
CA GLN A 383 3.64 5.74 -25.33
C GLN A 383 3.68 4.24 -25.64
N PRO A 384 4.78 3.71 -26.23
CA PRO A 384 4.83 2.31 -26.70
C PRO A 384 4.56 1.27 -25.61
N GLU A 385 4.99 1.51 -24.38
CA GLU A 385 4.76 0.58 -23.26
C GLU A 385 3.29 0.54 -22.85
N VAL A 386 2.62 1.69 -22.75
CA VAL A 386 1.17 1.77 -22.51
C VAL A 386 0.43 1.12 -23.68
N GLY A 387 0.79 1.46 -24.91
CA GLY A 387 0.21 0.88 -26.11
C GLY A 387 0.34 -0.64 -26.14
N ARG A 388 1.50 -1.21 -25.82
CA ARG A 388 1.70 -2.67 -25.80
C ARG A 388 0.80 -3.37 -24.78
N VAL A 389 0.61 -2.78 -23.60
CA VAL A 389 -0.28 -3.33 -22.56
C VAL A 389 -1.74 -3.33 -23.02
N VAL A 390 -2.17 -2.27 -23.70
CA VAL A 390 -3.56 -2.11 -24.18
C VAL A 390 -3.83 -2.95 -25.43
N ARG A 391 -3.03 -2.80 -26.49
CA ARG A 391 -3.21 -3.46 -27.80
C ARG A 391 -3.19 -4.98 -27.71
N ASN A 392 -2.34 -5.54 -26.86
CA ASN A 392 -2.24 -6.98 -26.64
C ASN A 392 -3.34 -7.53 -25.70
N GLY A 393 -4.26 -6.70 -25.21
CA GLY A 393 -5.33 -7.12 -24.31
C GLY A 393 -4.84 -7.60 -22.94
N TRP A 394 -3.67 -7.13 -22.49
CA TRP A 394 -3.19 -7.39 -21.13
C TRP A 394 -4.03 -6.64 -20.09
N VAL A 395 -4.67 -5.55 -20.50
CA VAL A 395 -5.73 -4.84 -19.75
C VAL A 395 -6.92 -4.57 -20.67
N ARG A 396 -8.07 -4.26 -20.09
CA ARG A 396 -9.24 -3.72 -20.80
C ARG A 396 -9.32 -2.21 -20.53
N LEU A 397 -8.95 -1.39 -21.52
CA LEU A 397 -8.99 0.07 -21.38
C LEU A 397 -10.38 0.60 -21.73
N VAL A 398 -11.04 1.18 -20.74
CA VAL A 398 -12.34 1.84 -20.88
C VAL A 398 -12.15 3.34 -20.74
N CYS A 399 -12.59 4.09 -21.74
CA CYS A 399 -12.70 5.53 -21.69
C CYS A 399 -14.10 5.90 -21.19
N MET A 400 -14.17 6.76 -20.18
CA MET A 400 -15.40 7.47 -19.82
C MET A 400 -15.19 8.94 -20.13
N ASP A 401 -15.92 9.44 -21.14
CA ASP A 401 -15.85 10.83 -21.53
C ASP A 401 -16.37 11.71 -20.41
N TYR A 402 -15.49 12.51 -19.83
CA TYR A 402 -15.83 13.35 -18.67
C TYR A 402 -16.81 14.47 -19.02
N ARG A 403 -17.07 14.74 -20.32
CA ARG A 403 -17.96 15.81 -20.80
C ARG A 403 -19.42 15.38 -20.86
N ASP A 404 -19.68 14.17 -21.35
CA ASP A 404 -21.04 13.66 -21.59
C ASP A 404 -21.32 12.30 -20.92
N GLY A 405 -20.33 11.70 -20.26
CA GLY A 405 -20.44 10.43 -19.55
C GLY A 405 -20.46 9.20 -20.46
N LYS A 406 -20.26 9.35 -21.77
CA LYS A 406 -20.25 8.19 -22.69
C LYS A 406 -19.06 7.30 -22.41
N THR A 407 -19.31 6.00 -22.48
CA THR A 407 -18.31 4.96 -22.24
C THR A 407 -17.94 4.27 -23.54
N SER A 408 -16.65 4.07 -23.77
CA SER A 408 -16.14 3.31 -24.91
C SER A 408 -15.00 2.38 -24.47
N LEU A 409 -14.91 1.22 -25.12
CA LEU A 409 -13.89 0.21 -24.89
C LEU A 409 -12.88 0.25 -26.03
N TYR A 410 -11.60 0.29 -25.72
CA TYR A 410 -10.56 0.13 -26.74
C TYR A 410 -10.54 -1.30 -27.28
N GLN A 411 -10.61 -1.45 -28.60
CA GLN A 411 -10.47 -2.70 -29.33
C GLN A 411 -9.38 -2.54 -30.39
N GLU A 412 -8.42 -3.47 -30.38
CA GLU A 412 -7.32 -3.44 -31.35
C GLU A 412 -7.84 -3.56 -32.79
N GLY A 413 -7.39 -2.67 -33.67
CA GLY A 413 -7.86 -2.56 -35.06
C GLY A 413 -9.15 -1.76 -35.26
N GLN A 414 -9.94 -1.49 -34.21
CA GLN A 414 -11.17 -0.68 -34.30
C GLN A 414 -11.09 0.65 -33.52
N GLY A 415 -10.11 0.79 -32.61
CA GLY A 415 -10.02 1.95 -31.73
C GLY A 415 -11.05 1.89 -30.59
N PHE A 416 -11.54 3.05 -30.15
CA PHE A 416 -12.57 3.11 -29.12
C PHE A 416 -13.96 2.84 -29.71
N VAL A 417 -14.58 1.76 -29.25
CA VAL A 417 -15.92 1.34 -29.67
C VAL A 417 -16.90 1.63 -28.53
N ASP A 418 -18.05 2.22 -28.87
CA ASP A 418 -19.09 2.54 -27.89
C ASP A 418 -19.50 1.31 -27.08
N MET A 419 -19.58 1.49 -25.77
CA MET A 419 -19.92 0.45 -24.82
C MET A 419 -21.22 0.84 -24.11
N THR A 420 -22.28 0.07 -24.33
CA THR A 420 -23.52 0.20 -23.58
C THR A 420 -23.33 -0.44 -22.22
N MET A 421 -23.58 0.32 -21.14
CA MET A 421 -23.60 -0.22 -19.78
C MET A 421 -25.05 -0.60 -19.45
N ASP A 422 -25.31 -1.89 -19.28
CA ASP A 422 -26.67 -2.43 -19.13
C ASP A 422 -27.30 -2.12 -17.75
N GLN A 423 -26.53 -1.65 -16.77
CA GLN A 423 -27.02 -1.39 -15.41
C GLN A 423 -26.38 -0.15 -14.78
N LYS A 424 -27.20 0.73 -14.19
CA LYS A 424 -26.76 1.81 -13.30
C LYS A 424 -26.99 1.39 -11.84
N PRO A 425 -25.98 1.32 -10.97
CA PRO A 425 -26.21 1.17 -9.54
C PRO A 425 -26.84 2.45 -8.98
N VAL A 426 -28.16 2.43 -8.76
CA VAL A 426 -28.91 3.58 -8.24
C VAL A 426 -29.01 3.51 -6.72
N LEU A 427 -28.78 4.64 -6.04
CA LEU A 427 -29.09 4.78 -4.63
C LEU A 427 -30.61 4.59 -4.42
N THR A 428 -31.01 3.57 -3.66
CA THR A 428 -32.41 3.35 -3.31
C THR A 428 -32.63 3.60 -1.81
N LYS A 429 -33.89 3.68 -1.38
CA LYS A 429 -34.23 3.72 0.06
C LYS A 429 -33.68 2.53 0.85
N ASN A 430 -33.35 1.43 0.16
CA ASN A 430 -32.80 0.20 0.74
C ASN A 430 -31.28 0.11 0.59
N SER A 431 -30.61 1.16 0.10
CA SER A 431 -29.15 1.16 -0.03
C SER A 431 -28.48 1.07 1.34
N PRO A 432 -27.47 0.21 1.50
CA PRO A 432 -26.77 0.02 2.77
C PRO A 432 -26.05 1.31 3.18
N THR A 433 -26.13 1.69 4.45
CA THR A 433 -25.42 2.89 4.96
C THR A 433 -23.97 2.62 5.31
N ARG A 434 -23.62 1.34 5.44
CA ARG A 434 -22.27 0.86 5.74
C ARG A 434 -21.93 -0.35 4.88
N SER A 435 -20.65 -0.56 4.60
CA SER A 435 -20.20 -1.71 3.81
C SER A 435 -20.59 -3.04 4.45
N GLU A 436 -20.61 -3.12 5.80
CA GLU A 436 -20.98 -4.34 6.52
C GLU A 436 -22.40 -4.83 6.25
N GLU A 437 -23.35 -3.91 6.02
CA GLU A 437 -24.74 -4.21 5.67
C GLU A 437 -24.84 -4.83 4.27
N TRP A 438 -23.94 -4.44 3.36
CA TRP A 438 -23.89 -5.00 2.02
C TRP A 438 -23.29 -6.40 2.00
N PHE A 439 -22.12 -6.55 2.62
CA PHE A 439 -21.41 -7.82 2.49
C PHE A 439 -21.89 -8.88 3.48
N GLY A 440 -22.59 -8.54 4.57
CA GLY A 440 -23.39 -9.46 5.41
C GLY A 440 -22.91 -10.93 5.52
N GLY A 441 -21.67 -11.18 5.97
CA GLY A 441 -21.13 -12.54 6.11
C GLY A 441 -20.77 -13.28 4.80
N GLN A 442 -20.95 -12.65 3.64
CA GLN A 442 -20.63 -13.20 2.32
C GLN A 442 -19.13 -13.22 2.06
N MET A 443 -18.58 -14.38 1.74
CA MET A 443 -17.14 -14.56 1.46
C MET A 443 -16.79 -14.31 -0.01
N ASN A 444 -17.77 -14.33 -0.91
CA ASN A 444 -17.60 -14.23 -2.35
C ASN A 444 -17.40 -12.78 -2.82
N ASN A 445 -17.08 -12.64 -4.10
CA ASN A 445 -17.01 -11.34 -4.76
C ASN A 445 -18.40 -10.76 -4.86
N LEU A 446 -18.50 -9.48 -4.51
CA LEU A 446 -19.76 -8.75 -4.54
C LEU A 446 -19.70 -7.68 -5.62
N ASP A 447 -20.86 -7.43 -6.20
CA ASP A 447 -21.01 -6.33 -7.13
C ASP A 447 -20.88 -4.99 -6.41
N PRO A 448 -20.41 -3.95 -7.12
CA PRO A 448 -20.38 -2.61 -6.57
C PRO A 448 -21.76 -2.15 -6.11
N VAL A 449 -21.82 -1.49 -4.95
CA VAL A 449 -23.04 -0.85 -4.47
C VAL A 449 -22.75 0.57 -4.02
N LEU A 450 -23.70 1.47 -4.28
CA LEU A 450 -23.66 2.82 -3.72
C LEU A 450 -24.20 2.79 -2.29
N LEU A 451 -23.35 3.17 -1.33
CA LEU A 451 -23.69 3.28 0.07
C LEU A 451 -24.52 4.54 0.31
N GLY A 452 -25.62 4.40 1.06
CA GLY A 452 -26.46 5.50 1.51
C GLY A 452 -25.77 6.38 2.53
N THR A 453 -26.23 7.63 2.65
CA THR A 453 -25.79 8.52 3.72
C THR A 453 -26.46 8.11 5.03
N GLY A 454 -25.83 7.22 5.80
CA GLY A 454 -26.15 7.06 7.22
C GLY A 454 -25.88 8.36 7.98
N SER A 455 -26.47 8.54 9.17
CA SER A 455 -26.40 9.74 10.02
C SER A 455 -25.01 10.12 10.57
N CYS A 456 -23.93 9.71 9.90
CA CYS A 456 -22.55 9.96 10.28
C CYS A 456 -21.74 10.57 9.12
N ALA A 457 -22.24 11.68 8.56
CA ALA A 457 -21.47 12.78 7.95
C ALA A 457 -22.43 13.77 7.28
N VAL A 458 -23.06 14.63 8.08
CA VAL A 458 -23.49 15.95 7.59
C VAL A 458 -22.21 16.71 7.27
N LEU A 459 -21.85 16.80 5.99
CA LEU A 459 -20.99 17.89 5.53
C LEU A 459 -21.91 19.07 5.27
N ASN A 460 -22.03 19.92 6.28
CA ASN A 460 -22.52 21.29 6.12
C ASN A 460 -21.71 21.96 5.00
N GLY A 461 -22.43 22.39 3.97
CA GLY A 461 -21.86 23.03 2.78
C GLY A 461 -22.92 22.99 1.68
N THR A 462 -23.83 23.94 1.72
CA THR A 462 -24.81 24.22 0.67
C THR A 462 -24.11 24.38 -0.69
N GLY A 463 -24.43 23.52 -1.64
CA GLY A 463 -24.00 23.61 -3.04
C GLY A 463 -23.90 22.24 -3.69
N ASP A 464 -24.60 22.06 -4.80
CA ASP A 464 -24.57 20.93 -5.73
C ASP A 464 -25.28 19.63 -5.28
N LYS A 465 -26.61 19.72 -5.25
CA LYS A 465 -27.51 18.56 -5.32
C LYS A 465 -27.70 17.99 -6.75
N GLU A 466 -26.93 18.43 -7.75
CA GLU A 466 -27.15 18.02 -9.16
C GLU A 466 -26.05 17.17 -9.81
N ALA A 467 -25.02 16.72 -9.09
CA ALA A 467 -23.90 15.98 -9.69
C ALA A 467 -23.97 14.44 -9.58
N PHE A 468 -25.13 13.84 -9.29
CA PHE A 468 -25.28 12.38 -9.19
C PHE A 468 -26.01 11.79 -10.41
N HIS A 469 -25.33 11.76 -11.56
CA HIS A 469 -25.85 11.05 -12.74
C HIS A 469 -24.85 10.15 -13.50
N ALA A 470 -23.62 9.97 -13.02
CA ALA A 470 -22.65 9.09 -13.68
C ALA A 470 -21.85 8.24 -12.67
N VAL A 471 -22.44 7.12 -12.24
CA VAL A 471 -21.74 5.88 -11.80
C VAL A 471 -22.64 4.71 -12.12
#